data_AF-A0A937ZDD5-F1
#
_entry.id   AF-A0A937ZDD5-F1
#
_cell.length_a   1.000
_cell.length_b   1.000
_cell.length_c   1.000
_cell.angle_alpha   90.00
_cell.angle_beta   90.00
_cell.angle_gamma   90.00
#
_symmetry.space_group_name_H-M   'P 1'
#
loop_
_entity.id
_entity.type
_entity.pdbx_description
1 polymer ?
#
loop_
_entity_poly.entity_id
_entity_poly.type
_entity_poly.pdbx_seq_one_letter_code
_entity_poly.pdbx_strand_id
1 'polypeptide(L)'
;MTRKRTKARPARKTQSRARKTPKPRTPQAGGEPLDALIAAGARSLGLKIDRRWMAEIRNQLTVTLRHGASVAEFRLLDDAEPAPVFEA
;
A
#
# COMPACT_ATOMS: atom_id res chain seq x y z
N MET A 1 1.87 61.75 -48.65
CA MET A 1 3.08 61.63 -47.78
C MET A 1 2.64 61.08 -46.43
N THR A 2 2.70 59.76 -46.26
CA THR A 2 1.98 59.03 -45.21
C THR A 2 2.97 58.46 -44.20
N ARG A 3 2.81 58.84 -42.92
CA ARG A 3 3.75 58.52 -41.83
C ARG A 3 3.69 57.04 -41.44
N LYS A 4 4.87 56.42 -41.37
CA LYS A 4 5.16 55.04 -40.95
C LYS A 4 4.67 54.78 -39.51
N ARG A 5 3.89 53.72 -39.30
CA ARG A 5 3.70 53.08 -37.98
C ARG A 5 4.28 51.67 -38.02
N THR A 6 5.43 51.49 -37.41
CA THR A 6 6.05 50.20 -37.11
C THR A 6 5.28 49.50 -35.99
N LYS A 7 4.66 48.36 -36.29
CA LYS A 7 3.99 47.51 -35.29
C LYS A 7 4.94 46.34 -34.94
N ALA A 8 5.51 46.36 -33.73
CA ALA A 8 6.37 45.31 -33.23
C ALA A 8 5.58 44.02 -32.96
N ARG A 9 6.11 42.86 -33.39
CA ARG A 9 5.60 41.52 -33.10
C ARG A 9 5.68 41.24 -31.58
N PRO A 10 4.62 40.74 -30.93
CA PRO A 10 4.78 40.21 -29.57
C PRO A 10 5.50 38.87 -29.62
N ALA A 11 6.51 38.72 -28.77
CA ALA A 11 7.30 37.51 -28.59
C ALA A 11 6.40 36.36 -28.09
N ARG A 12 6.44 35.24 -28.82
CA ARG A 12 5.79 33.97 -28.46
C ARG A 12 6.46 33.41 -27.21
N LYS A 13 5.87 33.62 -26.04
CA LYS A 13 6.26 32.94 -24.79
C LYS A 13 5.99 31.45 -24.96
N THR A 14 7.04 30.68 -25.16
CA THR A 14 7.05 29.21 -25.00
C THR A 14 6.75 28.92 -23.54
N GLN A 15 5.51 28.57 -23.22
CA GLN A 15 5.17 27.98 -21.94
C GLN A 15 5.83 26.60 -21.87
N SER A 16 6.98 26.51 -21.22
CA SER A 16 7.52 25.22 -20.80
C SER A 16 6.49 24.57 -19.88
N ARG A 17 5.84 23.51 -20.36
CA ARG A 17 5.07 22.59 -19.52
C ARG A 17 6.02 22.07 -18.44
N ALA A 18 5.94 22.65 -17.24
CA ALA A 18 6.52 22.07 -16.05
C ALA A 18 5.95 20.65 -15.94
N ARG A 19 6.81 19.64 -16.10
CA ARG A 19 6.49 18.27 -15.73
C ARG A 19 6.12 18.31 -14.25
N LYS A 20 4.82 18.22 -13.94
CA LYS A 20 4.37 17.96 -12.58
C LYS A 20 4.99 16.63 -12.18
N THR A 21 6.02 16.70 -11.35
CA THR A 21 6.54 15.54 -10.62
C THR A 21 5.35 14.88 -9.92
N PRO A 22 5.17 13.56 -10.04
CA PRO A 22 4.10 12.89 -9.32
C PRO A 22 4.33 13.15 -7.84
N LYS A 23 3.36 13.81 -7.19
CA LYS A 23 3.33 13.96 -5.74
C LYS A 23 3.53 12.57 -5.14
N PRO A 24 4.50 12.34 -4.23
CA PRO A 24 4.62 11.07 -3.55
C PRO A 24 3.27 10.80 -2.89
N ARG A 25 2.61 9.71 -3.29
CA ARG A 25 1.38 9.27 -2.65
C ARG A 25 1.76 8.97 -1.22
N THR A 26 1.35 9.84 -0.29
CA THR A 26 1.41 9.55 1.13
C THR A 26 0.76 8.19 1.34
N PRO A 27 1.47 7.19 1.87
CA PRO A 27 0.87 5.90 2.14
C PRO A 27 -0.24 6.12 3.17
N GLN A 28 -1.44 5.64 2.86
CA GLN A 28 -2.56 5.66 3.79
C GLN A 28 -2.17 4.79 4.99
N ALA A 29 -2.13 5.40 6.17
CA ALA A 29 -1.44 4.89 7.37
C ALA A 29 -2.02 3.57 7.96
N GLY A 30 -3.08 3.01 7.40
CA GLY A 30 -3.59 1.68 7.77
C GLY A 30 -3.15 0.53 6.86
N GLY A 31 -2.61 0.81 5.67
CA GLY A 31 -2.25 -0.20 4.67
C GLY A 31 -0.78 -0.62 4.70
N GLU A 32 0.13 0.28 5.06
CA GLU A 32 1.58 0.06 4.94
C GLU A 32 2.11 -1.16 5.75
N PRO A 33 1.84 -1.28 7.07
CA PRO A 33 2.38 -2.39 7.84
C PRO A 33 1.76 -3.74 7.46
N LEU A 34 0.45 -3.76 7.18
CA LEU A 34 -0.26 -4.98 6.79
C LEU A 34 0.18 -5.44 5.40
N ASP A 35 0.37 -4.52 4.46
CA ASP A 35 0.89 -4.83 3.13
C ASP A 35 2.33 -5.35 3.19
N ALA A 36 3.16 -4.79 4.07
CA ALA A 36 4.52 -5.28 4.31
C ALA A 36 4.52 -6.72 4.87
N LEU A 37 3.65 -7.02 5.83
CA LEU A 37 3.46 -8.37 6.38
C LEU A 37 3.00 -9.35 5.29
N ILE A 38 1.99 -8.98 4.52
CA ILE A 38 1.47 -9.78 3.39
C ILE A 38 2.60 -10.08 2.39
N ALA A 39 3.37 -9.05 2.01
CA ALA A 39 4.46 -9.21 1.05
C ALA A 39 5.61 -10.07 1.61
N ALA A 40 5.93 -9.94 2.90
CA ALA A 40 6.94 -10.76 3.55
C ALA A 40 6.51 -12.24 3.61
N GLY A 41 5.28 -12.51 4.07
CA GLY A 41 4.72 -13.87 4.11
C GLY A 41 4.68 -14.52 2.74
N ALA A 42 4.22 -13.78 1.72
CA ALA A 42 4.20 -14.27 0.34
C ALA A 42 5.59 -14.63 -0.18
N ARG A 43 6.61 -13.79 0.10
CA ARG A 43 8.00 -14.08 -0.28
C ARG A 43 8.54 -15.33 0.43
N SER A 44 8.33 -15.45 1.74
CA SER A 44 8.78 -16.62 2.51
C SER A 44 8.15 -17.92 2.02
N LEU A 45 6.92 -17.86 1.51
CA LEU A 45 6.18 -19.00 0.96
C LEU A 45 6.38 -19.19 -0.56
N GLY A 46 7.17 -18.34 -1.22
CA GLY A 46 7.35 -18.40 -2.68
C GLY A 46 6.09 -18.09 -3.51
N LEU A 47 5.11 -17.39 -2.93
CA LEU A 47 3.83 -17.09 -3.57
C LEU A 47 3.88 -15.79 -4.38
N LYS A 48 3.29 -15.81 -5.57
CA LYS A 48 3.03 -14.61 -6.38
C LYS A 48 1.64 -14.09 -6.09
N ILE A 49 1.54 -12.84 -5.63
CA ILE A 49 0.26 -12.17 -5.39
C ILE A 49 -0.08 -11.24 -6.56
N ASP A 50 -1.26 -11.42 -7.16
CA ASP A 50 -1.82 -10.41 -8.06
C ASP A 50 -2.26 -9.18 -7.25
N ARG A 51 -1.82 -8.00 -7.67
CA ARG A 51 -2.15 -6.73 -7.01
C ARG A 51 -3.65 -6.47 -6.90
N ARG A 52 -4.47 -7.03 -7.80
CA ARG A 52 -5.94 -6.94 -7.77
C ARG A 52 -6.53 -7.61 -6.52
N TRP A 53 -5.82 -8.57 -5.92
CA TRP A 53 -6.30 -9.34 -4.77
C TRP A 53 -5.91 -8.71 -3.44
N MET A 54 -5.01 -7.72 -3.42
CA MET A 54 -4.50 -7.12 -2.19
C MET A 54 -5.59 -6.56 -1.27
N ALA A 55 -6.66 -6.01 -1.84
CA ALA A 55 -7.78 -5.52 -1.04
C ALA A 55 -8.49 -6.64 -0.26
N GLU A 56 -8.76 -7.77 -0.93
CA GLU A 56 -9.41 -8.91 -0.29
C GLU A 56 -8.49 -9.61 0.70
N ILE A 57 -7.21 -9.79 0.35
CA ILE A 57 -6.20 -10.38 1.25
C ILE A 57 -6.10 -9.56 2.55
N ARG A 58 -6.05 -8.22 2.45
CA ARG A 58 -6.07 -7.36 3.63
C ARG A 58 -7.32 -7.55 4.47
N ASN A 59 -8.49 -7.63 3.83
CA ASN A 59 -9.76 -7.79 4.53
C ASN A 59 -9.79 -9.10 5.32
N GLN A 60 -9.50 -10.22 4.67
CA GLN A 60 -9.45 -11.53 5.31
C GLN A 60 -8.42 -11.57 6.44
N LEU A 61 -7.20 -11.08 6.18
CA LEU A 61 -6.16 -11.06 7.20
C LEU A 61 -6.54 -10.17 8.40
N THR A 62 -7.22 -9.04 8.17
CA THR A 62 -7.73 -8.19 9.26
C THR A 62 -8.73 -8.94 10.13
N VAL A 63 -9.66 -9.70 9.54
CA VAL A 63 -10.62 -10.53 10.28
C VAL A 63 -9.91 -11.60 11.10
N THR A 64 -8.96 -12.32 10.49
CA THR A 64 -8.16 -13.35 11.18
C THR A 64 -7.36 -12.75 12.34
N LEU A 65 -6.71 -11.60 12.15
CA LEU A 65 -5.92 -10.94 13.19
C LEU A 65 -6.79 -10.44 14.34
N ARG A 66 -8.00 -9.94 14.06
CA ARG A 66 -8.97 -9.57 15.11
C ARG A 66 -9.39 -10.79 15.93
N HIS A 67 -9.64 -11.92 15.29
CA HIS A 67 -9.95 -13.15 16.00
C HIS A 67 -8.76 -13.64 16.84
N GLY A 68 -7.55 -13.59 16.28
CA GLY A 68 -6.32 -13.91 17.00
C GLY A 68 -6.10 -13.04 18.23
N ALA A 69 -6.44 -11.75 18.16
CA ALA A 69 -6.38 -10.85 19.32
C ALA A 69 -7.29 -11.33 20.46
N SER A 70 -8.52 -11.77 20.17
CA SER A 70 -9.42 -12.35 21.19
C SER A 70 -8.87 -13.62 21.84
N VAL A 71 -8.10 -14.42 21.10
CA VAL A 71 -7.44 -15.61 21.66
C VAL A 71 -6.21 -15.23 22.50
N ALA A 72 -5.45 -14.21 22.09
CA ALA A 72 -4.27 -13.75 22.79
C ALA A 72 -4.57 -13.13 24.18
N GLU A 73 -5.82 -12.71 24.42
CA GLU A 73 -6.29 -12.25 25.73
C GLU A 73 -6.40 -13.40 26.76
N PHE A 74 -6.46 -14.66 26.31
CA PHE A 74 -6.45 -15.81 27.20
C PHE A 74 -5.03 -16.04 27.77
N ARG A 75 -4.89 -15.98 29.10
CA ARG A 75 -3.62 -16.30 29.76
C ARG A 75 -3.34 -17.79 29.64
N LEU A 76 -2.36 -18.13 28.82
CA LEU A 76 -1.81 -19.48 28.72
C LEU A 76 -0.68 -19.65 29.74
N LEU A 77 -0.71 -20.73 30.52
CA LEU A 77 0.40 -21.09 31.40
C LEU A 77 1.52 -21.73 30.56
N ASP A 78 2.76 -21.62 31.00
CA ASP A 78 3.91 -22.17 30.27
C ASP A 78 3.88 -23.72 30.21
N ASP A 79 3.22 -24.36 31.18
CA ASP A 79 3.00 -25.81 31.27
C ASP A 79 1.68 -26.28 30.63
N ALA A 80 0.98 -25.39 29.92
CA ALA A 80 -0.24 -25.76 29.22
C ALA A 80 0.07 -26.68 28.03
N GLU A 81 -0.43 -27.91 28.10
CA GLU A 81 -0.34 -28.87 27.00
C GLU A 81 -1.22 -28.46 25.81
N PRO A 82 -0.81 -28.75 24.56
CA PRO A 82 -1.65 -28.54 23.40
C PRO A 82 -2.90 -29.43 23.44
N ALA A 83 -3.87 -29.13 22.58
CA ALA A 83 -5.03 -30.01 22.35
C ALA A 83 -4.58 -31.44 22.00
N PRO A 84 -5.45 -32.46 22.16
CA PRO A 84 -5.05 -33.87 22.19
C PRO A 84 -4.11 -34.29 21.06
N VAL A 85 -2.97 -34.83 21.43
CA VAL A 85 -2.03 -35.48 20.51
C VAL A 85 -2.52 -36.92 20.32
N PHE A 86 -2.95 -37.26 19.11
CA PHE A 86 -3.27 -38.63 18.75
C PHE A 86 -2.00 -39.29 18.20
N GLU A 87 -1.50 -40.31 18.90
CA GLU A 87 -0.41 -41.17 18.41
C GLU A 87 -0.99 -42.31 17.56
N ALA A 88 -0.22 -42.75 16.56
CA ALA A 88 -0.59 -43.77 15.57
C ALA A 88 -0.20 -45.19 15.99
#